data_AF-A0A417FCY0-F1
#
_entry.id   AF-A0A417FCY0-F1
#
_cell.length_a   1.000
_cell.length_b   1.000
_cell.length_c   1.000
_cell.angle_alpha   90.00
_cell.angle_beta   90.00
_cell.angle_gamma   90.00
#
_symmetry.space_group_name_H-M   'P 1'
#
loop_
_entity.id
_entity.type
_entity.pdbx_description
1 polymer ?
#
loop_
_entity_poly.entity_id
_entity_poly.type
_entity_poly.pdbx_seq_one_letter_code
_entity_poly.pdbx_strand_id
1 'polypeptide(L)'
;MKHMKQLGVLLACCVGGSLLSLLLRGLLPGNVLGLTLLLALLIFGAVRLHHVESVADFLLQNMAFFFLPAMLGVLEIWNDIKSEALAILAVCLLTTLCTAAATALTVHIVFRLQHRETEEAFDHD
;
A
#
# COMPACT_ATOMS: atom_id res chain seq x y z
N MET A 1 -2.67 -16.08 -25.39
CA MET A 1 -3.41 -16.65 -24.23
C MET A 1 -2.70 -16.50 -22.88
N LYS A 2 -1.37 -16.32 -22.81
CA LYS A 2 -0.66 -16.16 -21.52
C LYS A 2 -1.17 -14.95 -20.72
N HIS A 3 -1.24 -13.75 -21.32
CA HIS A 3 -1.70 -12.53 -20.64
C HIS A 3 -3.12 -12.61 -20.07
N MET A 4 -4.08 -13.24 -20.78
CA MET A 4 -5.44 -13.45 -20.23
C MET A 4 -5.43 -14.27 -18.94
N LYS A 5 -4.56 -15.29 -18.84
CA LYS A 5 -4.43 -16.09 -17.61
C LYS A 5 -3.79 -15.28 -16.49
N GLN A 6 -2.79 -14.45 -16.79
CA GLN A 6 -2.15 -13.57 -15.81
C GLN A 6 -3.15 -12.53 -15.26
N LEU A 7 -3.92 -11.89 -16.14
CA LEU A 7 -4.99 -10.97 -15.77
C LEU A 7 -6.07 -11.66 -14.91
N GLY A 8 -6.45 -12.88 -15.28
CA GLY A 8 -7.40 -13.68 -14.51
C GLY A 8 -6.94 -13.96 -13.08
N VAL A 9 -5.65 -14.20 -12.86
CA VAL A 9 -5.08 -14.38 -11.51
C VAL A 9 -5.15 -13.09 -10.70
N LEU A 10 -4.78 -11.95 -11.28
CA LEU A 10 -4.90 -10.63 -10.64
C LEU A 10 -6.35 -10.31 -10.25
N LEU A 11 -7.29 -10.50 -11.17
CA LEU A 11 -8.72 -10.29 -10.91
C LEU A 11 -9.26 -11.26 -9.86
N ALA A 12 -8.87 -12.53 -9.90
CA ALA A 12 -9.27 -13.52 -8.91
C ALA A 12 -8.77 -13.13 -7.50
N CYS A 13 -7.56 -12.59 -7.38
CA CYS A 13 -7.05 -12.10 -6.10
C CYS A 13 -7.82 -10.86 -5.61
N CYS A 14 -8.17 -9.92 -6.49
CA CYS A 14 -9.00 -8.77 -6.13
C CYS A 14 -10.40 -9.19 -5.65
N VAL A 15 -11.04 -10.12 -6.36
CA VAL A 15 -12.34 -10.66 -5.97
C VAL A 15 -12.22 -11.43 -4.66
N GLY A 16 -11.22 -12.31 -4.52
CA GLY A 16 -10.94 -13.04 -3.28
C GLY A 16 -10.72 -12.12 -2.08
N GLY A 17 -9.93 -11.06 -2.24
CA GLY A 17 -9.71 -10.04 -1.20
C GLY A 17 -10.97 -9.28 -0.83
N SER A 18 -11.85 -9.01 -1.80
CA SER A 18 -13.15 -8.36 -1.56
C SER A 18 -14.13 -9.28 -0.84
N LEU A 19 -14.20 -10.56 -1.20
CA LEU A 19 -14.97 -11.56 -0.45
C LEU A 19 -14.45 -11.70 0.98
N LEU A 20 -13.11 -11.72 1.14
CA LEU A 20 -12.49 -11.83 2.46
C LEU A 20 -12.79 -10.58 3.30
N SER A 21 -12.74 -9.39 2.70
CA SER A 21 -13.15 -8.13 3.35
C SER A 21 -14.59 -8.21 3.88
N LEU A 22 -15.51 -8.76 3.08
CA LEU A 22 -16.90 -8.94 3.48
C LEU A 22 -17.04 -9.94 4.63
N LEU A 23 -16.28 -11.04 4.59
CA LEU A 23 -16.25 -12.05 5.65
C LEU A 23 -15.70 -11.49 6.98
N LEU A 24 -14.71 -10.60 6.89
CA LEU A 24 -14.11 -9.88 8.02
C LEU A 24 -14.90 -8.63 8.45
N ARG A 25 -16.15 -8.46 7.99
CA ARG A 25 -17.03 -7.31 8.30
C ARG A 25 -16.46 -5.94 7.90
N GLY A 26 -15.61 -5.89 6.89
CA GLY A 26 -15.05 -4.65 6.36
C GLY A 26 -13.92 -4.05 7.19
N LEU A 27 -13.27 -4.84 8.06
CA LEU A 27 -12.16 -4.35 8.90
C LEU A 27 -10.97 -3.81 8.07
N LEU A 28 -10.78 -4.38 6.87
CA LEU A 28 -9.75 -3.97 5.92
C LEU A 28 -10.35 -3.83 4.52
N PRO A 29 -9.90 -2.84 3.72
CA PRO A 29 -10.36 -2.68 2.35
C PRO A 29 -9.95 -3.89 1.49
N GLY A 30 -10.86 -4.34 0.62
CA GLY A 30 -10.68 -5.53 -0.20
C GLY A 30 -9.42 -5.51 -1.07
N ASN A 31 -8.98 -4.32 -1.53
CA ASN A 31 -7.77 -4.18 -2.33
C ASN A 31 -6.49 -4.55 -1.54
N VAL A 32 -6.41 -4.15 -0.27
CA VAL A 32 -5.27 -4.52 0.60
C VAL A 32 -5.26 -6.02 0.85
N LEU A 33 -6.42 -6.60 1.15
CA LEU A 33 -6.54 -8.05 1.34
C LEU A 33 -6.24 -8.83 0.06
N GLY A 34 -6.60 -8.30 -1.12
CA GLY A 34 -6.27 -8.90 -2.41
C GLY A 34 -4.76 -8.92 -2.68
N LEU A 35 -4.06 -7.83 -2.33
CA LEU A 35 -2.59 -7.77 -2.40
C LEU A 35 -1.93 -8.73 -1.41
N THR A 36 -2.41 -8.80 -0.17
CA THR A 36 -1.93 -9.76 0.83
C THR A 36 -2.15 -11.20 0.39
N LEU A 37 -3.32 -11.50 -0.21
CA LEU A 37 -3.63 -12.82 -0.76
C LEU A 37 -2.68 -13.18 -1.91
N LEU A 38 -2.47 -12.26 -2.87
CA LEU A 38 -1.53 -12.47 -3.97
C LEU A 38 -0.12 -12.72 -3.44
N LEU A 39 0.32 -11.95 -2.45
CA LEU A 39 1.61 -12.12 -1.78
C LEU A 39 1.71 -13.51 -1.15
N ALA A 40 0.69 -13.95 -0.41
CA ALA A 40 0.66 -15.29 0.18
C ALA A 40 0.77 -16.37 -0.90
N LEU A 41 0.02 -16.26 -2.01
CA LEU A 41 0.09 -17.20 -3.13
C LEU A 41 1.49 -17.25 -3.78
N LEU A 42 2.20 -16.13 -3.80
CA LEU A 42 3.58 -16.04 -4.26
C LEU A 42 4.55 -16.75 -3.30
N ILE A 43 4.39 -16.52 -1.98
CA ILE A 43 5.21 -17.16 -0.93
C ILE A 43 5.01 -18.68 -0.92
N PHE A 44 3.77 -19.15 -1.02
CA PHE A 44 3.45 -20.58 -1.07
C PHE A 44 3.79 -21.24 -2.41
N GLY A 45 4.25 -20.46 -3.41
CA GLY A 45 4.65 -20.97 -4.72
C GLY A 45 3.50 -21.45 -5.62
N ALA A 46 2.24 -21.25 -5.19
CA ALA A 46 1.04 -21.57 -5.98
C ALA A 46 0.95 -20.71 -7.24
N VAL A 47 1.46 -19.48 -7.18
CA VAL A 47 1.61 -18.57 -8.31
C VAL A 47 3.08 -18.20 -8.43
N ARG A 48 3.69 -18.42 -9.61
CA ARG A 48 5.05 -17.94 -9.88
C ARG A 48 5.00 -16.50 -10.38
N LEU A 49 6.03 -15.72 -10.08
CA LEU A 49 6.13 -14.29 -10.45
C LEU A 49 5.90 -14.05 -11.95
N HIS A 50 6.48 -14.90 -12.80
CA HIS A 50 6.25 -14.90 -14.26
C HIS A 50 4.78 -15.07 -14.70
N HIS A 51 3.87 -15.53 -13.83
CA HIS A 51 2.43 -15.64 -14.12
C HIS A 51 1.64 -14.36 -13.86
N VAL A 52 2.25 -13.28 -13.37
CA VAL A 52 1.56 -12.02 -13.11
C VAL A 52 2.35 -10.81 -13.61
N GLU A 53 3.68 -10.90 -13.60
CA GLU A 53 4.63 -9.84 -13.96
C GLU A 53 4.27 -9.09 -15.24
N SER A 54 4.20 -9.77 -16.39
CA SER A 54 3.98 -9.09 -17.67
C SER A 54 2.66 -8.31 -17.77
N VAL A 55 1.59 -8.78 -17.13
CA VAL A 55 0.32 -8.04 -17.11
C VAL A 55 0.32 -6.96 -16.04
N ALA A 56 0.93 -7.21 -14.88
CA ALA A 56 1.11 -6.22 -13.84
C ALA A 56 1.93 -5.02 -14.36
N ASP A 57 3.03 -5.27 -15.07
CA ASP A 57 3.87 -4.23 -15.67
C ASP A 57 3.10 -3.44 -16.74
N PHE A 58 2.30 -4.11 -17.56
CA PHE A 58 1.43 -3.43 -18.53
C PHE A 58 0.40 -2.52 -17.85
N LEU A 59 -0.25 -3.00 -16.78
CA LEU A 59 -1.20 -2.23 -15.97
C LEU A 59 -0.52 -1.02 -15.31
N LEU A 60 0.68 -1.21 -14.76
CA LEU A 60 1.48 -0.17 -14.13
C LEU A 60 1.98 0.87 -15.15
N GLN A 61 2.37 0.43 -16.35
CA GLN A 61 2.79 1.33 -17.42
C GLN A 61 1.64 2.21 -17.92
N ASN A 62 0.41 1.70 -17.87
CA ASN A 62 -0.81 2.42 -18.24
C ASN A 62 -1.61 2.92 -17.03
N MET A 63 -0.99 2.99 -15.85
CA MET A 63 -1.67 3.27 -14.58
C MET A 63 -2.47 4.59 -14.63
N ALA A 64 -1.89 5.64 -15.21
CA ALA A 64 -2.55 6.95 -15.34
C ALA A 64 -3.89 6.88 -16.10
N PHE A 65 -4.01 6.01 -17.10
CA PHE A 65 -5.26 5.79 -17.83
C PHE A 65 -6.35 5.19 -16.93
N PHE A 66 -5.99 4.25 -16.05
CA PHE A 66 -6.93 3.64 -15.09
C PHE A 66 -7.31 4.57 -13.93
N PHE A 67 -6.47 5.56 -13.60
CA PHE A 67 -6.81 6.59 -12.62
C PHE A 67 -7.68 7.71 -13.18
N LEU A 68 -7.71 7.89 -14.50
CA LEU A 68 -8.49 8.95 -15.13
C LEU A 68 -9.99 8.93 -14.75
N PRO A 69 -10.70 7.78 -14.76
CA PRO A 69 -12.09 7.73 -14.32
C PRO A 69 -12.28 8.14 -12.86
N ALA A 70 -11.37 7.73 -11.97
CA ALA A 70 -11.41 8.13 -10.56
C ALA A 70 -11.22 9.64 -10.40
N MET A 71 -10.29 10.23 -11.17
CA MET A 71 -10.05 11.68 -11.18
C MET A 71 -11.27 12.46 -11.70
N LEU A 72 -11.99 11.95 -12.70
CA LEU A 72 -13.22 12.59 -13.20
C LEU A 72 -14.31 12.65 -12.12
N GLY A 73 -14.43 11.63 -11.26
CA GLY A 73 -15.35 11.69 -10.11
C GLY A 73 -14.98 12.78 -9.10
N VAL A 74 -13.68 13.07 -8.93
CA VAL A 74 -13.23 14.16 -8.06
C VAL A 74 -13.62 15.53 -8.61
N LEU A 75 -13.72 15.69 -9.94
CA LEU A 75 -14.16 16.96 -10.54
C LEU A 75 -15.58 17.35 -10.13
N GLU A 76 -16.44 16.38 -9.77
CA GLU A 76 -17.82 16.65 -9.32
C GLU A 76 -17.85 17.41 -7.99
N ILE A 77 -16.87 17.18 -7.11
CA ILE A 77 -16.71 17.85 -5.81
C ILE A 77 -15.64 18.96 -5.83
N TRP A 78 -15.23 19.40 -7.03
CA TRP A 78 -14.13 20.35 -7.19
C TRP A 78 -14.33 21.68 -6.48
N ASN A 79 -15.59 22.16 -6.41
CA ASN A 79 -15.89 23.41 -5.72
C ASN A 79 -15.65 23.33 -4.22
N ASP A 80 -16.00 22.21 -3.58
CA ASP A 80 -15.78 21.98 -2.15
C ASP A 80 -14.29 21.82 -1.84
N ILE A 81 -13.54 21.18 -2.74
CA ILE A 81 -12.08 21.05 -2.62
C ILE A 81 -11.42 22.43 -2.76
N LYS A 82 -11.87 23.26 -3.70
CA LYS A 82 -11.27 24.57 -3.96
C LYS A 82 -11.44 25.53 -2.78
N SER A 83 -12.56 25.52 -2.08
CA SER A 83 -12.76 26.37 -0.90
C SER A 83 -11.81 26.01 0.24
N GLU A 84 -11.49 24.72 0.40
CA GLU A 84 -10.63 24.20 1.46
C GLU A 84 -9.20 23.87 0.99
N ALA A 85 -8.81 24.25 -0.23
CA ALA A 85 -7.55 23.83 -0.83
C ALA A 85 -6.32 24.23 0.01
N LEU A 86 -6.35 25.42 0.61
CA LEU A 86 -5.30 25.87 1.52
C LEU A 86 -5.26 25.07 2.82
N ALA A 87 -6.42 24.74 3.39
CA ALA A 87 -6.52 23.92 4.60
C ALA A 87 -6.03 22.48 4.35
N ILE A 88 -6.45 21.88 3.23
CA ILE A 88 -6.00 20.55 2.80
C ILE A 88 -4.48 20.54 2.62
N LEU A 89 -3.91 21.51 1.90
CA LEU A 89 -2.47 21.60 1.68
C LEU A 89 -1.70 21.75 3.00
N ALA A 90 -2.17 22.62 3.90
CA ALA A 90 -1.56 22.80 5.21
C ALA A 90 -1.58 21.52 6.05
N VAL A 91 -2.73 20.82 6.10
CA VAL A 91 -2.86 19.55 6.82
C VAL A 91 -1.95 18.48 6.22
N CYS A 92 -1.89 18.34 4.89
CA CYS A 92 -1.01 17.39 4.23
C CYS A 92 0.48 17.65 4.56
N LEU A 93 0.93 18.90 4.46
CA LEU A 93 2.31 19.28 4.80
C LEU A 93 2.64 19.02 6.27
N LEU A 94 1.78 19.49 7.18
CA LEU A 94 1.98 19.34 8.61
C LEU A 94 1.96 17.87 9.04
N THR A 95 1.00 17.07 8.55
CA THR A 95 0.92 15.65 8.88
C THR A 95 2.07 14.85 8.29
N THR A 96 2.53 15.19 7.09
CA THR A 96 3.73 14.56 6.49
C THR A 96 4.97 14.86 7.32
N LEU A 97 5.20 16.12 7.69
CA LEU A 97 6.32 16.54 8.56
C LEU A 97 6.24 15.88 9.93
N CYS A 98 5.05 15.84 10.54
CA CYS A 98 4.82 15.22 11.84
C CYS A 98 5.09 13.71 11.78
N THR A 99 4.57 13.02 10.77
CA THR A 99 4.77 11.58 10.57
C THR A 99 6.26 11.27 10.32
N ALA A 100 6.93 12.08 9.50
CA ALA A 100 8.36 11.94 9.25
C ALA A 100 9.18 12.16 10.53
N ALA A 101 8.87 13.19 11.33
CA ALA A 101 9.52 13.45 12.61
C ALA A 101 9.28 12.32 13.62
N ALA A 102 8.04 11.83 13.74
CA ALA A 102 7.71 10.72 14.62
C ALA A 102 8.45 9.44 14.20
N THR A 103 8.54 9.16 12.90
CA THR A 103 9.31 8.04 12.36
C THR A 103 10.79 8.19 12.68
N ALA A 104 11.37 9.38 12.46
CA ALA A 104 12.77 9.66 12.75
C ALA A 104 13.10 9.54 14.25
N LEU A 105 12.23 10.04 15.13
CA LEU A 105 12.36 9.89 16.57
C LEU A 105 12.26 8.42 16.99
N THR A 106 11.30 7.68 16.45
CA THR A 106 11.13 6.25 16.73
C THR A 106 12.41 5.48 16.37
N VAL A 107 12.94 5.72 15.17
CA VAL A 107 14.20 5.13 14.72
C VAL A 107 15.35 5.54 15.64
N HIS A 108 15.48 6.82 15.98
CA HIS A 108 16.54 7.31 16.86
C HIS A 108 16.49 6.69 18.27
N ILE A 109 15.29 6.53 18.85
CA ILE A 109 15.09 5.88 20.14
C ILE A 109 15.47 4.40 20.05
N VAL A 110 15.00 3.68 19.03
CA VAL A 110 15.32 2.26 18.83
C VAL A 110 16.83 2.06 18.67
N PHE A 111 17.49 2.89 17.86
CA PHE A 111 18.96 2.84 17.71
C PHE A 111 19.69 3.12 19.03
N ARG A 112 19.22 4.07 19.84
CA ARG A 112 19.80 4.36 21.16
C ARG A 112 19.61 3.23 22.16
N LEU A 113 18.50 2.50 22.10
CA LEU A 113 18.27 1.33 22.93
C LEU A 113 19.16 0.15 22.51
N GLN A 114 19.30 -0.09 21.20
CA GLN A 114 20.18 -1.14 20.68
C GLN A 114 21.66 -0.88 20.96
N HIS A 115 22.11 0.38 20.93
CA HIS A 115 23.50 0.71 21.25
C HIS A 115 23.81 0.59 22.76
N ARG A 116 22.82 0.76 23.64
CA ARG A 116 22.99 0.62 25.09
C ARG A 116 23.18 -0.85 25.52
N GLU A 117 22.54 -1.79 24.82
CA GLU A 117 22.76 -3.23 25.06
C GLU A 117 24.14 -3.73 24.59
N THR A 118 24.81 -3.00 23.69
CA THR A 118 26.15 -3.38 23.22
C THR A 118 27.27 -2.87 24.14
N GLU A 119 27.07 -1.73 24.85
CA GLU A 119 28.00 -1.25 25.88
C GLU A 119 27.87 -2.03 27.20
N GLU A 120 26.66 -2.41 27.62
CA GLU A 120 26.45 -3.22 28.84
C GLU A 120 26.99 -4.66 28.69
N ALA A 121 27.06 -5.20 27.46
CA ALA A 121 27.68 -6.50 27.18
C ALA A 121 29.22 -6.46 27.17
N PHE A 122 29.85 -5.28 27.09
CA PHE A 122 31.31 -5.13 27.07
C PHE A 122 31.89 -4.76 28.45
N ASP A 123 31.06 -4.30 29.40
CA ASP A 123 31.46 -3.98 30.78
C ASP A 123 31.34 -5.17 31.75
N HIS A 124 30.90 -6.35 31.23
CA HIS A 124 30.76 -7.58 32.02
C HIS A 124 31.76 -8.71 31.66
N ASP A 125 32.75 -8.41 30.81
CA ASP A 125 33.94 -9.24 30.56
C ASP A 125 35.19 -8.61 31.22
#